data_AF-E8U986-F1
#
_entry.id   AF-E8U986-F1
#
_cell.length_a   1.000
_cell.length_b   1.000
_cell.length_c   1.000
_cell.angle_alpha   90.00
_cell.angle_beta   90.00
_cell.angle_gamma   90.00
#
_symmetry.space_group_name_H-M   'P 1'
#
loop_
_entity.id
_entity.type
_entity.pdbx_description
1 polymer ?
#
loop_
_entity_poly.entity_id
_entity_poly.type
_entity_poly.pdbx_seq_one_letter_code
_entity_poly.pdbx_strand_id
1 'polypeptide(L)'
;MVSRFVRWGAALALVLSSAVHAETQEKRIPGTKAFYWAFRDPYTGQNMGTVILDAEQTNRASLFMKCLGDGNLNFFVSTPVRLLADDDRPYDLRKQIGNLYRVTVQFGAETVTPTLGIVGYLPVQTQALAFDEDTSARIYSAFVEGRLVKVRIEGRGGALQRDLNVSYTFSPEGFVDASEAVDACDAG
;
A
#
# COMPACT_ATOMS: atom_id res chain seq x y z
N MET A 1 -26.03 -44.52 60.09
CA MET A 1 -24.89 -44.51 59.15
C MET A 1 -25.39 -44.05 57.80
N VAL A 2 -24.92 -42.88 57.36
CA VAL A 2 -25.37 -42.17 56.16
C VAL A 2 -24.55 -42.66 54.97
N SER A 3 -25.21 -43.14 53.91
CA SER A 3 -24.56 -43.47 52.63
C SER A 3 -25.24 -42.67 51.52
N ARG A 4 -24.55 -41.63 51.04
CA ARG A 4 -24.90 -40.85 49.84
C ARG A 4 -23.90 -41.23 48.76
N PHE A 5 -24.37 -41.89 47.70
CA PHE A 5 -23.57 -42.21 46.53
C PHE A 5 -24.01 -41.35 45.32
N VAL A 6 -23.00 -40.72 44.74
CA VAL A 6 -22.71 -40.60 43.30
C VAL A 6 -23.39 -39.48 42.49
N ARG A 7 -22.55 -38.47 42.29
CA ARG A 7 -22.41 -37.54 41.15
C ARG A 7 -22.78 -38.14 39.79
N TRP A 8 -23.56 -37.38 39.01
CA TRP A 8 -23.36 -37.29 37.57
C TRP A 8 -23.39 -35.80 37.17
N GLY A 9 -22.19 -35.22 37.12
CA GLY A 9 -21.97 -33.98 36.39
C GLY A 9 -21.61 -34.36 34.96
N ALA A 10 -22.43 -33.95 34.00
CA ALA A 10 -22.03 -33.91 32.60
C ALA A 10 -21.65 -32.47 32.29
N ALA A 11 -20.37 -32.16 32.47
CA ALA A 11 -19.78 -30.92 32.01
C ALA A 11 -19.58 -30.98 30.49
N LEU A 12 -20.09 -29.94 29.84
CA LEU A 12 -19.74 -29.42 28.53
C LEU A 12 -18.35 -29.88 28.01
N ALA A 13 -18.33 -30.57 26.88
CA ALA A 13 -17.14 -30.66 26.03
C ALA A 13 -17.48 -29.98 24.70
N LEU A 14 -17.45 -28.64 24.71
CA LEU A 14 -17.46 -27.82 23.51
C LEU A 14 -16.09 -27.98 22.85
N VAL A 15 -15.97 -28.92 21.92
CA VAL A 15 -14.73 -29.08 21.14
C VAL A 15 -14.62 -27.89 20.20
N LEU A 16 -13.68 -27.03 20.57
CA LEU A 16 -13.03 -25.98 19.81
C LEU A 16 -12.90 -26.36 18.33
N SER A 17 -13.66 -25.68 17.47
CA SER A 17 -13.26 -25.41 16.10
C SER A 17 -13.36 -23.91 15.89
N SER A 18 -12.54 -23.18 16.63
CA SER A 18 -12.06 -21.89 16.16
C SER A 18 -11.24 -22.16 14.90
N ALA A 19 -11.94 -22.23 13.76
CA ALA A 19 -11.34 -21.85 12.50
C ALA A 19 -10.81 -20.44 12.74
N VAL A 20 -9.53 -20.34 13.07
CA VAL A 20 -8.78 -19.10 12.95
C VAL A 20 -8.80 -18.84 11.46
N HIS A 21 -9.85 -18.17 11.00
CA HIS A 21 -9.73 -17.29 9.87
C HIS A 21 -8.56 -16.40 10.26
N ALA A 22 -7.38 -16.69 9.72
CA ALA A 22 -6.25 -15.80 9.75
C ALA A 22 -6.74 -14.55 9.03
N GLU A 23 -7.39 -13.70 9.81
CA GLU A 23 -7.84 -12.40 9.40
C GLU A 23 -6.54 -11.71 8.99
N THR A 24 -6.40 -11.54 7.68
CA THR A 24 -5.32 -10.83 7.02
C THR A 24 -5.41 -9.37 7.46
N GLN A 25 -5.02 -9.13 8.71
CA GLN A 25 -5.07 -7.84 9.35
C GLN A 25 -3.83 -7.07 8.95
N GLU A 26 -4.05 -5.83 8.54
CA GLU A 26 -3.02 -4.81 8.46
C GLU A 26 -2.29 -4.73 9.82
N LYS A 27 -0.97 -4.81 9.79
CA LYS A 27 -0.12 -4.71 10.98
C LYS A 27 0.66 -3.41 10.92
N ARG A 28 0.64 -2.65 12.02
CA ARG A 28 1.37 -1.40 12.15
C ARG A 28 2.74 -1.63 12.79
N ILE A 29 3.77 -0.92 12.30
CA ILE A 29 5.07 -0.86 12.96
C ILE A 29 5.00 0.16 14.13
N PRO A 30 5.22 -0.27 15.39
CA PRO A 30 5.04 0.59 16.55
C PRO A 30 5.87 1.89 16.48
N GLY A 31 5.24 3.02 16.82
CA GLY A 31 5.91 4.32 16.85
C GLY A 31 6.12 4.97 15.49
N THR A 32 5.66 4.35 14.39
CA THR A 32 5.86 4.86 13.02
C THR A 32 4.54 5.05 12.27
N LYS A 33 4.64 5.63 11.07
CA LYS A 33 3.55 5.72 10.09
C LYS A 33 3.53 4.56 9.07
N ALA A 34 4.34 3.53 9.31
CA ALA A 34 4.42 2.36 8.46
C ALA A 34 3.48 1.25 8.90
N PHE A 35 2.91 0.59 7.92
CA PHE A 35 2.09 -0.61 8.07
C PHE A 35 2.45 -1.60 6.99
N TYR A 36 2.07 -2.84 7.21
CA TYR A 36 2.21 -3.86 6.21
C TYR A 36 1.04 -4.82 6.23
N TRP A 37 0.83 -5.43 5.08
CA TRP A 37 -0.04 -6.55 4.91
C TRP A 37 0.74 -7.66 4.22
N ALA A 38 1.06 -8.72 4.97
CA ALA A 38 1.72 -9.89 4.42
C ALA A 38 0.66 -10.84 3.86
N PHE A 39 0.74 -11.12 2.56
CA PHE A 39 -0.17 -12.03 1.88
C PHE A 39 0.58 -12.77 0.77
N ARG A 40 0.40 -14.08 0.70
CA ARG A 40 0.83 -14.91 -0.42
C ARG A 40 -0.40 -15.49 -1.09
N ASP A 41 -0.41 -15.46 -2.41
CA ASP A 41 -1.46 -16.11 -3.19
C ASP A 41 -1.41 -17.62 -2.90
N PRO A 42 -2.52 -18.23 -2.42
CA PRO A 42 -2.51 -19.63 -1.97
C PRO A 42 -2.43 -20.64 -3.13
N TYR A 43 -2.64 -20.21 -4.37
CA TYR A 43 -2.62 -21.08 -5.55
C TYR A 43 -1.28 -21.02 -6.30
N THR A 44 -0.66 -19.84 -6.34
CA THR A 44 0.58 -19.59 -7.08
C THR A 44 1.80 -19.43 -6.17
N GLY A 45 1.59 -19.21 -4.87
CA GLY A 45 2.65 -18.94 -3.89
C GLY A 45 3.26 -17.54 -3.99
N GLN A 46 2.82 -16.74 -4.96
CA GLN A 46 3.38 -15.41 -5.22
C GLN A 46 3.18 -14.48 -4.03
N ASN A 47 4.24 -13.75 -3.69
CA ASN A 47 4.17 -12.70 -2.69
C ASN A 47 3.34 -11.52 -3.22
N MET A 48 2.23 -11.27 -2.56
CA MET A 48 1.32 -10.17 -2.85
C MET A 48 1.26 -9.19 -1.68
N GLY A 49 2.30 -9.19 -0.85
CA GLY A 49 2.46 -8.31 0.29
C GLY A 49 2.41 -6.84 -0.11
N THR A 50 2.07 -6.01 0.86
CA THR A 50 1.99 -4.56 0.68
C THR A 50 2.59 -3.85 1.89
N VAL A 51 3.42 -2.85 1.66
CA VAL A 51 3.84 -1.88 2.67
C VAL A 51 3.10 -0.57 2.42
N ILE A 52 2.65 0.07 3.49
CA ILE A 52 1.86 1.31 3.44
C ILE A 52 2.57 2.32 4.32
N LEU A 53 2.78 3.52 3.81
CA LEU A 53 3.33 4.65 4.53
C LEU A 53 2.34 5.80 4.50
N ASP A 54 1.77 6.18 5.64
CA ASP A 54 0.94 7.39 5.72
C ASP A 54 1.80 8.65 5.64
N ALA A 55 1.28 9.70 5.01
CA ALA A 55 1.98 10.97 4.91
C ALA A 55 2.18 11.64 6.30
N GLU A 56 3.28 12.37 6.45
CA GLU A 56 3.62 13.09 7.67
C GLU A 56 2.55 14.12 8.04
N GLN A 57 2.04 14.82 7.04
CA GLN A 57 1.06 15.89 7.23
C GLN A 57 -0.38 15.38 7.43
N THR A 58 -0.70 14.14 7.02
CA THR A 58 -2.07 13.61 7.06
C THR A 58 -2.08 12.08 6.95
N ASN A 59 -3.05 11.43 7.61
CA ASN A 59 -3.33 9.99 7.43
C ASN A 59 -4.29 9.69 6.27
N ARG A 60 -4.58 10.69 5.41
CA ARG A 60 -5.51 10.53 4.28
C ARG A 60 -4.80 10.40 2.93
N ALA A 61 -3.48 10.51 2.92
CA ALA A 61 -2.64 10.23 1.77
C ALA A 61 -1.60 9.21 2.19
N SER A 62 -1.43 8.17 1.38
CA SER A 62 -0.55 7.06 1.71
C SER A 62 0.22 6.64 0.47
N LEU A 63 1.47 6.25 0.67
CA LEU A 63 2.33 5.66 -0.34
C LEU A 63 2.35 4.15 -0.12
N PHE A 64 1.99 3.41 -1.15
CA PHE A 64 1.91 1.95 -1.12
C PHE A 64 3.06 1.38 -1.93
N MET A 65 3.81 0.45 -1.33
CA MET A 65 4.66 -0.49 -2.05
C MET A 65 3.91 -1.80 -2.16
N LYS A 66 3.65 -2.27 -3.37
CA LYS A 66 3.02 -3.56 -3.59
C LYS A 66 4.00 -4.54 -4.23
N CYS A 67 4.10 -5.72 -3.64
CA CYS A 67 4.77 -6.85 -4.26
C CYS A 67 3.94 -7.34 -5.45
N LEU A 68 4.62 -7.45 -6.58
CA LEU A 68 4.09 -8.03 -7.80
C LEU A 68 4.65 -9.45 -7.93
N GLY A 69 4.00 -10.28 -8.74
CA GLY A 69 4.56 -11.56 -9.12
C GLY A 69 5.98 -11.41 -9.70
N ASP A 70 6.77 -12.47 -9.58
CA ASP A 70 8.13 -12.58 -10.13
C ASP A 70 9.19 -11.70 -9.44
N GLY A 71 8.98 -11.33 -8.17
CA GLY A 71 9.95 -10.57 -7.37
C GLY A 71 9.95 -9.06 -7.61
N ASN A 72 9.04 -8.57 -8.47
CA ASN A 72 8.93 -7.15 -8.79
C ASN A 72 8.15 -6.39 -7.71
N LEU A 73 8.38 -5.07 -7.64
CA LEU A 73 7.61 -4.18 -6.78
C LEU A 73 7.13 -2.96 -7.55
N ASN A 74 6.05 -2.34 -7.09
CA ASN A 74 5.56 -1.09 -7.66
C ASN A 74 5.07 -0.17 -6.55
N PHE A 75 5.41 1.11 -6.67
CA PHE A 75 4.90 2.16 -5.80
C PHE A 75 3.72 2.92 -6.42
N PHE A 76 2.70 3.17 -5.61
CA PHE A 76 1.63 4.09 -5.99
C PHE A 76 1.26 5.00 -4.83
N VAL A 77 0.88 6.24 -5.15
CA VAL A 77 0.40 7.22 -4.18
C VAL A 77 -1.13 7.24 -4.21
N SER A 78 -1.74 7.11 -3.04
CA SER A 78 -3.17 7.38 -2.83
C SER A 78 -3.35 8.73 -2.15
N THR A 79 -4.39 9.46 -2.53
CA THR A 79 -4.64 10.82 -2.05
C THR A 79 -6.10 10.97 -1.60
N PRO A 80 -6.42 11.91 -0.68
CA PRO A 80 -7.81 12.16 -0.33
C PRO A 80 -8.60 12.82 -1.46
N VAL A 81 -7.90 13.33 -2.47
CA VAL A 81 -8.45 14.10 -3.56
C VAL A 81 -8.76 13.15 -4.71
N ARG A 82 -9.94 13.30 -5.30
CA ARG A 82 -10.29 12.55 -6.50
C ARG A 82 -9.51 13.07 -7.71
N LEU A 83 -8.76 12.17 -8.35
CA LEU A 83 -7.88 12.44 -9.49
C LEU A 83 -8.50 12.00 -10.82
N LEU A 84 -9.37 10.99 -10.83
CA LEU A 84 -9.96 10.44 -12.06
C LEU A 84 -11.50 10.41 -11.98
N ALA A 85 -12.18 10.39 -13.13
CA ALA A 85 -13.62 10.16 -13.18
C ALA A 85 -13.94 8.66 -12.98
N ASP A 86 -15.18 8.33 -12.60
CA ASP A 86 -15.58 6.95 -12.25
C ASP A 86 -15.84 6.12 -13.52
N ASP A 87 -16.17 6.79 -14.63
CA ASP A 87 -16.51 6.24 -15.94
C ASP A 87 -15.33 6.23 -16.92
N ASP A 88 -14.16 6.69 -16.48
CA ASP A 88 -12.98 6.73 -17.33
C ASP A 88 -12.50 5.32 -17.69
N ARG A 89 -12.28 5.09 -19.00
CA ARG A 89 -11.81 3.80 -19.49
C ARG A 89 -10.32 3.62 -19.19
N PRO A 90 -9.91 2.49 -18.58
CA PRO A 90 -8.52 2.28 -18.14
C PRO A 90 -7.48 2.44 -19.26
N TYR A 91 -7.80 1.97 -20.46
CA TYR A 91 -6.88 1.97 -21.59
C TYR A 91 -6.56 3.38 -22.10
N ASP A 92 -7.57 4.24 -22.17
CA ASP A 92 -7.42 5.62 -22.63
C ASP A 92 -6.71 6.47 -21.57
N LEU A 93 -7.06 6.27 -20.29
CA LEU A 93 -6.40 6.93 -19.16
C LEU A 93 -4.91 6.66 -19.08
N ARG A 94 -4.49 5.39 -19.25
CA ARG A 94 -3.05 5.02 -19.21
C ARG A 94 -2.21 5.84 -20.17
N LYS A 95 -2.76 6.17 -21.35
CA LYS A 95 -2.04 6.95 -22.37
C LYS A 95 -2.05 8.46 -22.09
N GLN A 96 -2.99 8.94 -21.29
CA GLN A 96 -3.27 10.37 -21.12
C GLN A 96 -2.93 10.89 -19.73
N ILE A 97 -2.68 10.03 -18.75
CA ILE A 97 -2.54 10.44 -17.35
C ILE A 97 -1.40 11.43 -17.11
N GLY A 98 -0.28 11.30 -17.83
CA GLY A 98 0.82 12.27 -17.79
C GLY A 98 0.49 13.64 -18.43
N ASN A 99 -0.57 13.72 -19.24
CA ASN A 99 -1.10 14.99 -19.74
C ASN A 99 -2.02 15.66 -18.73
N LEU A 100 -2.71 14.88 -17.90
CA LEU A 100 -3.63 15.38 -16.87
C LEU A 100 -2.88 15.87 -15.63
N TYR A 101 -1.80 15.19 -15.24
CA TYR A 101 -1.08 15.52 -14.02
C TYR A 101 0.42 15.62 -14.26
N ARG A 102 1.06 16.59 -13.61
CA ARG A 102 2.50 16.56 -13.35
C ARG A 102 2.71 15.99 -11.96
N VAL A 103 3.50 14.94 -11.85
CA VAL A 103 3.97 14.46 -10.56
C VAL A 103 5.48 14.61 -10.51
N THR A 104 5.99 15.03 -9.37
CA THR A 104 7.42 14.99 -9.09
C THR A 104 7.65 14.26 -7.78
N VAL A 105 8.66 13.41 -7.75
CA VAL A 105 9.10 12.70 -6.55
C VAL A 105 10.50 13.20 -6.19
N GLN A 106 10.67 13.61 -4.94
CA GLN A 106 11.91 14.16 -4.41
C GLN A 106 12.45 13.25 -3.31
N PHE A 107 13.74 12.93 -3.37
CA PHE A 107 14.48 12.13 -2.38
C PHE A 107 15.74 12.89 -1.97
N GLY A 108 15.66 13.68 -0.90
CA GLY A 108 16.72 14.63 -0.56
C GLY A 108 16.86 15.76 -1.60
N ALA A 109 18.03 15.90 -2.21
CA ALA A 109 18.31 16.91 -3.25
C ALA A 109 17.91 16.47 -4.67
N GLU A 110 17.70 15.17 -4.89
CA GLU A 110 17.29 14.62 -6.18
C GLU A 110 15.79 14.81 -6.38
N THR A 111 15.37 15.15 -7.61
CA THR A 111 13.95 15.20 -8.01
C THR A 111 13.78 14.55 -9.37
N VAL A 112 12.80 13.65 -9.48
CA VAL A 112 12.43 12.96 -10.72
C VAL A 112 10.97 13.23 -11.08
N THR A 113 10.65 13.10 -12.36
CA THR A 113 9.28 13.18 -12.88
C THR A 113 8.91 11.79 -13.40
N PRO A 114 8.13 10.98 -12.66
CA PRO A 114 7.75 9.65 -13.10
C PRO A 114 6.85 9.70 -14.33
N THR A 115 6.91 8.63 -15.12
CA THR A 115 5.79 8.19 -15.95
C THR A 115 4.70 7.65 -15.03
N LEU A 116 3.48 8.12 -15.24
CA LEU A 116 2.34 7.78 -14.40
C LEU A 116 1.53 6.64 -14.99
N GLY A 117 1.07 5.77 -14.12
CA GLY A 117 0.07 4.75 -14.40
C GLY A 117 -1.19 4.96 -13.55
N ILE A 118 -2.20 4.17 -13.86
CA ILE A 118 -3.43 4.05 -13.06
C ILE A 118 -3.37 2.79 -12.20
N VAL A 119 -4.02 2.82 -11.04
CA VAL A 119 -4.16 1.65 -10.16
C VAL A 119 -5.52 0.99 -10.38
N GLY A 120 -5.55 -0.34 -10.47
CA GLY A 120 -6.76 -1.09 -10.77
C GLY A 120 -7.06 -1.18 -12.27
N TYR A 121 -7.78 -2.22 -12.67
CA TYR A 121 -8.24 -2.39 -14.05
C TYR A 121 -9.74 -2.10 -14.15
N LEU A 122 -10.58 -2.71 -13.31
CA LEU A 122 -12.02 -2.43 -13.23
C LEU A 122 -12.52 -2.72 -11.80
N PRO A 123 -12.89 -1.71 -10.98
CA PRO A 123 -12.79 -0.29 -11.28
C PRO A 123 -11.34 0.22 -11.20
N VAL A 124 -11.08 1.33 -11.91
CA VAL A 124 -9.88 2.13 -11.69
C VAL A 124 -10.00 2.82 -10.33
N GLN A 125 -8.92 2.86 -9.56
CA GLN A 125 -8.89 3.61 -8.31
C GLN A 125 -8.75 5.10 -8.63
N THR A 126 -9.82 5.86 -8.42
CA THR A 126 -9.91 7.28 -8.83
C THR A 126 -9.10 8.24 -7.97
N GLN A 127 -8.48 7.75 -6.90
CA GLN A 127 -7.71 8.52 -5.93
C GLN A 127 -6.24 8.12 -5.89
N ALA A 128 -5.78 7.26 -6.81
CA ALA A 128 -4.44 6.73 -6.80
C ALA A 128 -3.73 6.83 -8.16
N LEU A 129 -2.41 7.05 -8.12
CA LEU A 129 -1.53 7.05 -9.28
C LEU A 129 -0.36 6.11 -9.04
N ALA A 130 -0.09 5.24 -10.01
CA ALA A 130 1.06 4.35 -9.99
C ALA A 130 2.29 5.02 -10.59
N PHE A 131 3.46 4.66 -10.10
CA PHE A 131 4.73 5.08 -10.67
C PHE A 131 5.29 4.00 -11.60
N ASP A 132 6.18 4.40 -12.50
CA ASP A 132 6.99 3.46 -13.26
C ASP A 132 7.98 2.70 -12.37
N GLU A 133 8.56 1.64 -12.95
CA GLU A 133 9.48 0.74 -12.28
C GLU A 133 10.75 1.46 -11.81
N ASP A 134 11.35 2.30 -12.68
CA ASP A 134 12.55 3.08 -12.36
C ASP A 134 12.35 4.00 -11.16
N THR A 135 11.22 4.71 -11.10
CA THR A 135 10.89 5.57 -9.96
C THR A 135 10.58 4.75 -8.72
N SER A 136 9.89 3.60 -8.88
CA SER A 136 9.61 2.68 -7.77
C SER A 136 10.89 2.15 -7.12
N ALA A 137 11.89 1.76 -7.91
CA ALA A 137 13.19 1.31 -7.42
C ALA A 137 13.96 2.42 -6.69
N ARG A 138 13.87 3.67 -7.17
CA ARG A 138 14.47 4.83 -6.50
C ARG A 138 13.79 5.17 -5.17
N ILE A 139 12.46 5.08 -5.12
CA ILE A 139 11.69 5.24 -3.88
C ILE A 139 12.10 4.18 -2.86
N TYR A 140 12.15 2.91 -3.28
CA TYR A 140 12.60 1.81 -2.42
C TYR A 140 13.99 2.10 -1.83
N SER A 141 14.95 2.41 -2.70
CA SER A 141 16.33 2.70 -2.31
C SER A 141 16.41 3.90 -1.35
N ALA A 142 15.64 4.96 -1.61
CA ALA A 142 15.59 6.11 -0.73
C ALA A 142 15.13 5.75 0.69
N PHE A 143 14.11 4.90 0.84
CA PHE A 143 13.65 4.49 2.16
C PHE A 143 14.62 3.55 2.87
N VAL A 144 15.24 2.60 2.15
CA VAL A 144 16.29 1.72 2.71
C VAL A 144 17.48 2.56 3.21
N GLU A 145 17.83 3.63 2.51
CA GLU A 145 18.87 4.57 2.90
C GLU A 145 18.44 5.58 3.99
N GLY A 146 17.21 5.48 4.51
CA GLY A 146 16.71 6.38 5.55
C GLY A 146 16.40 7.80 5.06
N ARG A 147 16.09 7.99 3.77
CA ARG A 147 15.73 9.29 3.20
C ARG A 147 14.22 9.49 3.15
N LEU A 148 13.80 10.75 3.39
CA LEU A 148 12.43 11.19 3.16
C LEU A 148 12.09 11.18 1.68
N VAL A 149 10.85 10.78 1.37
CA VAL A 149 10.30 10.84 0.02
C VAL A 149 9.16 11.86 0.00
N LYS A 150 9.25 12.84 -0.90
CA LYS A 150 8.21 13.85 -1.08
C LYS A 150 7.59 13.71 -2.46
N VAL A 151 6.28 13.49 -2.51
CA VAL A 151 5.49 13.45 -3.74
C VAL A 151 4.75 14.78 -3.87
N ARG A 152 4.81 15.38 -5.05
CA ARG A 152 4.04 16.59 -5.39
C ARG A 152 3.21 16.29 -6.62
N ILE A 153 1.93 16.65 -6.57
CA ILE A 153 0.95 16.42 -7.64
C ILE A 153 0.38 17.77 -8.05
N GLU A 154 0.51 18.08 -9.33
CA GLU A 154 -0.01 19.31 -9.94
C GLU A 154 -0.98 18.97 -11.07
N GLY A 155 -2.17 19.56 -11.04
CA GLY A 155 -3.13 19.48 -12.13
C GLY A 155 -2.62 20.20 -13.38
N ARG A 156 -2.92 19.65 -14.56
CA ARG A 156 -2.69 20.26 -15.88
C ARG A 156 -4.02 20.49 -16.59
N GLY A 157 -3.96 21.10 -17.77
CA GLY A 157 -5.15 21.29 -18.62
C GLY A 157 -5.82 19.94 -18.93
N GLY A 158 -7.13 19.86 -18.70
CA GLY A 158 -7.92 18.64 -18.89
C GLY A 158 -8.05 17.75 -17.64
N ALA A 159 -7.30 18.02 -16.57
CA ALA A 159 -7.48 17.32 -15.29
C ALA A 159 -8.84 17.61 -14.66
N LEU A 160 -9.36 16.65 -13.89
CA LEU A 160 -10.56 16.83 -13.08
C LEU A 160 -10.40 18.01 -12.09
N GLN A 161 -9.18 18.22 -11.59
CA GLN A 161 -8.83 19.30 -10.67
C GLN A 161 -7.64 20.09 -11.22
N ARG A 162 -7.93 21.06 -12.09
CA ARG A 162 -6.91 21.85 -12.79
C ARG A 162 -6.01 22.67 -11.84
N ASP A 163 -6.57 23.18 -10.75
CA ASP A 163 -5.83 23.98 -9.76
C ASP A 163 -5.22 23.13 -8.63
N LEU A 164 -5.22 21.80 -8.78
CA LEU A 164 -4.61 20.91 -7.80
C LEU A 164 -3.11 21.18 -7.69
N ASN A 165 -2.65 21.44 -6.47
CA ASN A 165 -1.23 21.58 -6.15
C ASN A 165 -1.01 21.10 -4.72
N VAL A 166 -0.79 19.80 -4.56
CA VAL A 166 -0.65 19.14 -3.27
C VAL A 166 0.73 18.50 -3.15
N SER A 167 1.21 18.37 -1.92
CA SER A 167 2.44 17.65 -1.64
C SER A 167 2.32 16.85 -0.35
N TYR A 168 2.83 15.62 -0.40
CA TYR A 168 2.85 14.66 0.67
C TYR A 168 4.30 14.26 0.95
N THR A 169 4.65 14.15 2.22
CA THR A 169 5.98 13.68 2.65
C THR A 169 5.81 12.38 3.40
N PHE A 170 6.66 11.41 3.11
CA PHE A 170 6.62 10.07 3.70
C PHE A 170 7.95 9.82 4.43
N SER A 171 7.85 9.42 5.69
CA SER A 171 9.01 9.05 6.51
C SER A 171 9.53 7.65 6.17
N PRO A 172 10.86 7.43 6.20
CA PRO A 172 11.44 6.09 6.09
C PRO A 172 11.24 5.23 7.35
N GLU A 173 10.82 5.83 8.47
CA GLU A 173 10.70 5.12 9.75
C GLU A 173 9.73 3.94 9.65
N GLY A 174 10.21 2.74 10.01
CA GLY A 174 9.47 1.50 9.96
C GLY A 174 9.34 0.88 8.55
N PHE A 175 9.87 1.52 7.50
CA PHE A 175 9.80 0.96 6.15
C PHE A 175 10.59 -0.35 6.02
N VAL A 176 11.83 -0.39 6.54
CA VAL A 176 12.67 -1.60 6.47
C VAL A 176 12.01 -2.76 7.20
N ASP A 177 11.57 -2.53 8.45
CA ASP A 177 10.84 -3.55 9.24
C ASP A 177 9.57 -4.04 8.53
N ALA A 178 8.80 -3.13 7.93
CA ALA A 178 7.59 -3.47 7.19
C ALA A 178 7.91 -4.25 5.89
N SER A 179 8.98 -3.86 5.18
CA SER A 179 9.47 -4.54 3.97
C SER A 179 9.95 -5.95 4.29
N GLU A 180 10.73 -6.13 5.35
CA GLU A 180 11.17 -7.44 5.82
C GLU A 180 9.99 -8.32 6.23
N ALA A 181 8.97 -7.74 6.87
CA ALA A 181 7.77 -8.48 7.27
C ALA A 181 6.90 -8.95 6.08
N VAL A 182 7.12 -8.40 4.88
CA VAL A 182 6.55 -8.90 3.61
C VAL A 182 7.61 -9.62 2.76
N ASP A 183 8.63 -10.19 3.37
CA ASP A 183 9.73 -10.93 2.73
C ASP A 183 10.45 -10.14 1.62
N ALA A 184 10.48 -8.80 1.72
CA ALA A 184 11.06 -7.89 0.71
C ALA A 184 10.59 -8.21 -0.73
N CYS A 185 9.32 -8.58 -0.88
CA CYS A 185 8.75 -9.00 -2.16
C CYS A 185 9.48 -10.19 -2.83
N ASP A 186 10.11 -11.06 -2.05
CA ASP A 186 10.92 -12.20 -2.51
C ASP A 186 12.17 -11.78 -3.31
N ALA A 187 12.66 -10.54 -3.16
CA ALA A 187 13.83 -10.01 -3.86
C ALA A 187 15.19 -10.56 -3.34
N GLY A 188 15.21 -11.77 -2.79
CA GLY A 188 16.38 -12.44 -2.19
C GLY A 188 17.27 -13.19 -3.17
#